data_AF-A0A1E4IML4-F1
#
_entry.id   AF-A0A1E4IML4-F1
#
_cell.length_a   1.000
_cell.length_b   1.000
_cell.length_c   1.000
_cell.angle_alpha   90.00
_cell.angle_beta   90.00
_cell.angle_gamma   90.00
#
_symmetry.space_group_name_H-M   'P 1'
#
loop_
_entity.id
_entity.type
_entity.pdbx_description
1 polymer ?
#
loop_
_entity_poly.entity_id
_entity_poly.type
_entity_poly.pdbx_seq_one_letter_code
_entity_poly.pdbx_strand_id
1 'polypeptide(L)'
;MLEYFQDLVSRAFASNELGSLGERGPIPKRQATDLMVTQLTRGSFGFVLDELSDQAELEDTALKAMVEEIVTIVEKVASSNEIDFEEVAEQLDPRMLISLKNFFVTLDAAEATVRLVDDVADISLDQPAVHRARLRTEATSIDEADQLIEGVLVGFLPEHRKFEIQVGQTLTLYGSVSKEAAEQYAQLVARGENPERQTWRVRIRQRTITPLNRPPRDVNRLLEFVGRANT
;
A
#
# COMPACT_ATOMS: atom_id res chain seq x y z
N MET A 1 0.32 -16.73 -13.62
CA MET A 1 -0.70 -16.35 -12.62
C MET A 1 -0.12 -16.42 -11.22
N LEU A 2 0.33 -17.58 -10.76
CA LEU A 2 0.95 -17.74 -9.43
C LEU A 2 2.13 -16.79 -9.19
N GLU A 3 3.04 -16.67 -10.15
CA GLU A 3 4.19 -15.75 -10.06
C GLU A 3 3.77 -14.27 -9.91
N TYR A 4 2.64 -13.88 -10.52
CA TYR A 4 2.11 -12.52 -10.40
C TYR A 4 1.46 -12.28 -9.03
N PHE A 5 0.77 -13.28 -8.49
CA PHE A 5 0.24 -13.21 -7.13
C PHE A 5 1.37 -13.16 -6.09
N GLN A 6 2.39 -14.00 -6.25
CA GLN A 6 3.60 -13.98 -5.43
C GLN A 6 4.34 -12.63 -5.50
N ASP A 7 4.38 -12.00 -6.68
CA ASP A 7 4.95 -10.65 -6.86
C ASP A 7 4.13 -9.58 -6.12
N LEU A 8 2.79 -9.68 -6.09
CA LEU A 8 1.93 -8.81 -5.28
C LEU A 8 2.26 -8.93 -3.78
N VAL A 9 2.30 -10.16 -3.25
CA VAL A 9 2.60 -10.43 -1.84
C VAL A 9 4.00 -9.93 -1.46
N SER A 10 5.00 -10.24 -2.30
CA SER A 10 6.39 -9.81 -2.06
C SER A 10 6.53 -8.29 -1.98
N ARG A 11 5.77 -7.55 -2.81
CA ARG A 11 5.82 -6.08 -2.84
C ARG A 11 5.08 -5.45 -1.66
N ALA A 12 3.89 -5.95 -1.31
CA ALA A 12 3.17 -5.47 -0.13
C ALA A 12 4.01 -5.64 1.13
N PHE A 13 4.58 -6.84 1.33
CA PHE A 13 5.45 -7.12 2.47
C PHE A 13 6.66 -6.18 2.53
N ALA A 14 7.36 -6.00 1.40
CA ALA A 14 8.54 -5.14 1.36
C ALA A 14 8.18 -3.64 1.53
N SER A 15 7.02 -3.20 1.05
CA SER A 15 6.51 -1.84 1.26
C SER A 15 6.15 -1.57 2.73
N ASN A 16 5.60 -2.57 3.42
CA ASN A 16 5.24 -2.48 4.83
C ASN A 16 6.48 -2.52 5.75
N GLU A 17 7.42 -3.43 5.48
CA GLU A 17 8.62 -3.64 6.30
C GLU A 17 9.69 -2.55 6.14
N LEU A 18 9.85 -2.00 4.93
CA LEU A 18 10.97 -1.12 4.59
C LEU A 18 10.53 0.29 4.17
N GLY A 19 9.22 0.57 4.13
CA GLY A 19 8.69 1.82 3.61
C GLY A 19 8.69 1.86 2.09
N SER A 20 9.15 2.95 1.45
CA SER A 20 9.18 2.98 -0.02
C SER A 20 10.10 1.94 -0.61
N LEU A 21 9.56 1.19 -1.56
CA LEU A 21 10.35 0.51 -2.55
C LEU A 21 10.86 1.53 -3.58
N GLY A 22 12.18 1.68 -3.70
CA GLY A 22 12.78 2.53 -4.73
C GLY A 22 12.34 2.09 -6.13
N GLU A 23 12.26 2.99 -7.10
CA GLU A 23 11.67 2.72 -8.42
C GLU A 23 12.27 1.52 -9.17
N ARG A 24 13.56 1.21 -8.95
CA ARG A 24 14.32 0.16 -9.62
C ARG A 24 15.09 -0.72 -8.63
N GLY A 25 15.43 -1.95 -9.05
CA GLY A 25 16.19 -2.91 -8.24
C GLY A 25 15.33 -4.05 -7.66
N PRO A 26 15.97 -5.10 -7.14
CA PRO A 26 15.30 -6.29 -6.60
C PRO A 26 14.45 -5.96 -5.37
N ILE A 27 13.37 -6.72 -5.17
CA ILE A 27 12.51 -6.60 -3.98
C ILE A 27 13.31 -7.12 -2.78
N PRO A 28 13.57 -6.29 -1.76
CA PRO A 28 14.28 -6.75 -0.56
C PRO A 28 13.44 -7.79 0.19
N LYS A 29 14.10 -8.71 0.92
CA LYS A 29 13.45 -9.78 1.71
C LYS A 29 12.52 -10.72 0.91
N ARG A 30 12.68 -10.84 -0.42
CA ARG A 30 11.85 -11.74 -1.26
C ARG A 30 11.80 -13.19 -0.74
N GLN A 31 12.92 -13.73 -0.26
CA GLN A 31 12.98 -15.08 0.31
C GLN A 31 12.12 -15.24 1.58
N ALA A 32 11.87 -14.17 2.32
CA ALA A 32 11.01 -14.18 3.51
C ALA A 32 9.51 -14.13 3.17
N THR A 33 9.17 -14.04 1.87
CA THR A 33 7.78 -13.95 1.40
C THR A 33 7.39 -15.11 0.49
N ASP A 34 8.33 -16.02 0.17
CA ASP A 34 8.10 -17.12 -0.77
C ASP A 34 7.03 -18.07 -0.21
N LEU A 35 5.86 -18.10 -0.85
CA LEU A 35 4.82 -19.07 -0.55
C LEU A 35 5.08 -20.34 -1.36
N MET A 36 5.05 -21.50 -0.69
CA MET A 36 5.27 -22.78 -1.33
C MET A 36 3.95 -23.36 -1.82
N VAL A 37 3.94 -23.89 -3.04
CA VAL A 37 2.82 -24.70 -3.54
C VAL A 37 2.85 -26.04 -2.84
N THR A 38 1.91 -26.27 -1.93
CA THR A 38 1.87 -27.51 -1.13
C THR A 38 0.89 -28.54 -1.67
N GLN A 39 -0.17 -28.10 -2.35
CA GLN A 39 -1.16 -28.99 -2.94
C GLN A 39 -1.67 -28.48 -4.29
N LEU A 40 -2.03 -29.43 -5.15
CA LEU A 40 -2.83 -29.21 -6.35
C LEU A 40 -4.27 -29.58 -6.02
N THR A 41 -5.20 -28.63 -6.10
CA THR A 41 -6.64 -28.91 -5.90
C THR A 41 -7.21 -29.67 -7.08
N ARG A 42 -8.14 -30.61 -6.82
CA ARG A 42 -8.79 -31.43 -7.87
C ARG A 42 -9.91 -30.64 -8.55
N GLY A 43 -9.77 -30.37 -9.85
CA GLY A 43 -10.70 -29.54 -10.64
C GLY A 43 -9.92 -28.59 -11.55
N SER A 44 -10.53 -27.48 -11.98
CA SER A 44 -9.81 -26.33 -12.56
C SER A 44 -8.54 -26.04 -11.77
N PHE A 45 -7.40 -25.84 -12.45
CA PHE A 45 -6.06 -25.74 -11.86
C PHE A 45 -6.02 -24.81 -10.64
N GLY A 46 -5.87 -25.37 -9.44
CA GLY A 46 -5.75 -24.60 -8.21
C GLY A 46 -4.53 -25.03 -7.39
N PHE A 47 -4.04 -24.09 -6.60
CA PHE A 47 -2.83 -24.22 -5.80
C PHE A 47 -3.16 -23.86 -4.36
N VAL A 48 -2.62 -24.61 -3.40
CA VAL A 48 -2.55 -24.19 -2.00
C VAL A 48 -1.17 -23.59 -1.78
N LEU A 49 -1.14 -22.38 -1.24
CA LEU A 49 0.06 -21.61 -0.96
C LEU A 49 0.27 -21.54 0.55
N ASP A 50 1.34 -22.14 1.06
CA ASP A 50 1.69 -22.10 2.48
C ASP A 50 2.99 -21.33 2.69
N GLU A 51 3.08 -20.64 3.83
CA GLU A 51 4.32 -20.00 4.29
C GLU A 51 5.36 -21.07 4.66
N LEU A 52 6.63 -20.83 4.27
CA LEU A 52 7.76 -21.66 4.68
C LEU A 52 8.22 -21.26 6.10
N SER A 53 7.56 -21.81 7.13
CA SER A 53 8.01 -21.68 8.52
C SER A 53 8.33 -23.05 9.14
N ASP A 54 9.50 -23.14 9.79
CA ASP A 54 9.91 -24.32 10.58
C ASP A 54 9.27 -24.32 11.99
N GLN A 55 8.45 -23.31 12.32
CA GLN A 55 7.83 -23.13 13.62
C GLN A 55 6.31 -23.16 13.49
N ALA A 56 5.69 -24.01 14.30
CA ALA A 56 4.25 -23.96 14.57
C ALA A 56 3.99 -22.67 15.37
N GLU A 57 3.94 -21.54 14.68
CA GLU A 57 3.67 -20.24 15.30
C GLU A 57 2.19 -20.21 15.70
N LEU A 58 1.94 -19.99 16.99
CA LEU A 58 0.61 -19.86 17.59
C LEU A 58 0.01 -18.45 17.36
N GLU A 59 0.74 -17.56 16.67
CA GLU A 59 0.38 -16.17 16.39
C GLU A 59 0.30 -15.92 14.88
N ASP A 60 -0.51 -14.95 14.45
CA ASP A 60 -0.61 -14.54 13.04
C ASP A 60 0.71 -13.94 12.56
N THR A 61 1.29 -14.52 11.50
CA THR A 61 2.55 -14.05 10.94
C THR A 61 2.37 -12.73 10.18
N ALA A 62 3.44 -11.95 10.06
CA ALA A 62 3.43 -10.76 9.23
C ALA A 62 3.11 -11.09 7.75
N LEU A 63 3.52 -12.27 7.26
CA LEU A 63 3.21 -12.69 5.89
C LEU A 63 1.73 -13.03 5.72
N LYS A 64 1.10 -13.71 6.69
CA LYS A 64 -0.33 -14.00 6.67
C LYS A 64 -1.17 -12.72 6.55
N ALA A 65 -0.91 -11.74 7.41
CA ALA A 65 -1.62 -10.45 7.36
C ALA A 65 -1.45 -9.74 6.01
N MET A 66 -0.27 -9.86 5.38
CA MET A 66 -0.05 -9.32 4.04
C MET A 66 -0.83 -10.06 2.95
N VAL A 67 -0.94 -11.40 3.03
CA VAL A 67 -1.74 -12.17 2.06
C VAL A 67 -3.22 -11.76 2.16
N GLU A 68 -3.77 -11.65 3.37
CA GLU A 68 -5.14 -11.18 3.61
C GLU A 68 -5.38 -9.77 3.06
N GLU A 69 -4.41 -8.86 3.25
CA GLU A 69 -4.44 -7.50 2.69
C GLU A 69 -4.44 -7.54 1.14
N ILE A 70 -3.61 -8.39 0.53
CA ILE A 70 -3.57 -8.55 -0.93
C ILE A 70 -4.89 -9.09 -1.48
N VAL A 71 -5.49 -10.08 -0.83
CA VAL A 71 -6.80 -10.63 -1.23
C VAL A 71 -7.85 -9.52 -1.19
N THR A 72 -7.87 -8.73 -0.12
CA THR A 72 -8.77 -7.58 0.03
C THR A 72 -8.54 -6.52 -1.06
N ILE A 73 -7.29 -6.20 -1.38
CA ILE A 73 -6.93 -5.26 -2.46
C ILE A 73 -7.44 -5.79 -3.81
N VAL A 74 -7.20 -7.06 -4.12
CA VAL A 74 -7.63 -7.71 -5.36
C VAL A 74 -9.15 -7.67 -5.50
N GLU A 75 -9.88 -7.97 -4.42
CA GLU A 75 -11.35 -7.86 -4.37
C GLU A 75 -11.81 -6.43 -4.67
N LYS A 76 -11.32 -5.44 -3.93
CA LYS A 76 -11.75 -4.04 -4.05
C LYS A 76 -11.44 -3.44 -5.43
N VAL A 77 -10.29 -3.78 -6.02
CA VAL A 77 -9.96 -3.34 -7.39
C VAL A 77 -10.94 -3.90 -8.41
N ALA A 78 -11.33 -5.17 -8.23
CA ALA A 78 -12.28 -5.86 -9.08
C ALA A 78 -13.75 -5.58 -8.74
N SER A 79 -14.05 -4.90 -7.62
CA SER A 79 -15.41 -4.60 -7.17
C SER A 79 -16.22 -3.85 -8.22
N SER A 80 -17.54 -4.06 -8.25
CA SER A 80 -18.45 -3.26 -9.08
C SER A 80 -18.65 -1.85 -8.53
N ASN A 81 -18.39 -1.63 -7.23
CA ASN A 81 -18.39 -0.32 -6.62
C ASN A 81 -17.12 0.46 -7.01
N GLU A 82 -17.27 1.70 -7.45
CA GLU A 82 -16.12 2.55 -7.80
C GLU A 82 -15.40 3.06 -6.55
N ILE A 83 -16.12 3.27 -5.45
CA ILE A 83 -15.56 3.78 -4.19
C ILE A 83 -14.52 2.80 -3.64
N ASP A 84 -14.76 1.49 -3.74
CA ASP A 84 -13.82 0.47 -3.26
C ASP A 84 -12.44 0.57 -3.96
N PHE A 85 -12.45 0.79 -5.28
CA PHE A 85 -11.22 1.00 -6.03
C PHE A 85 -10.55 2.32 -5.65
N GLU A 86 -11.33 3.37 -5.43
CA GLU A 86 -10.80 4.67 -5.03
C GLU A 86 -10.08 4.61 -3.69
N GLU A 87 -10.65 3.95 -2.70
CA GLU A 87 -10.01 3.77 -1.39
C GLU A 87 -8.68 3.03 -1.51
N VAL A 88 -8.63 1.98 -2.33
CA VAL A 88 -7.40 1.22 -2.55
C VAL A 88 -6.36 2.04 -3.29
N ALA A 89 -6.77 2.75 -4.36
CA ALA A 89 -5.85 3.54 -5.17
C ALA A 89 -5.10 4.61 -4.36
N GLU A 90 -5.67 5.12 -3.27
CA GLU A 90 -4.99 6.04 -2.33
C GLU A 90 -3.84 5.41 -1.55
N GLN A 91 -3.88 4.10 -1.38
CA GLN A 91 -2.94 3.35 -0.56
C GLN A 91 -1.82 2.75 -1.41
N LEU A 92 -2.08 2.50 -2.70
CA LEU A 92 -1.12 1.91 -3.62
C LEU A 92 0.09 2.83 -3.87
N ASP A 93 1.26 2.23 -3.94
CA ASP A 93 2.42 2.83 -4.58
C ASP A 93 2.46 2.47 -6.08
N PRO A 94 3.26 3.20 -6.90
CA PRO A 94 3.33 2.94 -8.34
C PRO A 94 3.72 1.51 -8.70
N ARG A 95 4.58 0.87 -7.89
CA ARG A 95 5.06 -0.50 -8.15
C ARG A 95 3.97 -1.53 -7.90
N MET A 96 3.14 -1.31 -6.89
CA MET A 96 2.01 -2.15 -6.57
C MET A 96 0.91 -2.04 -7.65
N LEU A 97 0.63 -0.82 -8.12
CA LEU A 97 -0.31 -0.60 -9.23
C LEU A 97 0.15 -1.33 -10.51
N ILE A 98 1.44 -1.29 -10.83
CA ILE A 98 2.00 -2.02 -11.98
C ILE A 98 1.83 -3.53 -11.82
N SER A 99 2.04 -4.09 -10.63
CA SER A 99 1.85 -5.52 -10.40
C SER A 99 0.39 -5.93 -10.50
N LEU A 100 -0.55 -5.13 -9.97
CA LEU A 100 -1.98 -5.35 -10.13
C LEU A 100 -2.38 -5.31 -11.61
N LYS A 101 -1.88 -4.32 -12.36
CA LYS A 101 -2.08 -4.23 -13.80
C LYS A 101 -1.61 -5.50 -14.51
N ASN A 102 -0.38 -5.96 -14.26
CA ASN A 102 0.16 -7.16 -14.90
C ASN A 102 -0.65 -8.42 -14.54
N PHE A 103 -1.09 -8.53 -13.29
CA PHE A 103 -1.96 -9.60 -12.82
C PHE A 103 -3.28 -9.64 -13.59
N PHE A 104 -4.02 -8.52 -13.63
CA PHE A 104 -5.33 -8.46 -14.31
C PHE A 104 -5.23 -8.52 -15.83
N VAL A 105 -4.20 -7.94 -16.45
CA VAL A 105 -3.93 -8.11 -17.90
C VAL A 105 -3.74 -9.58 -18.23
N THR A 106 -2.99 -10.31 -17.41
CA THR A 106 -2.75 -11.74 -17.64
C THR A 106 -4.04 -12.56 -17.51
N LEU A 107 -4.87 -12.27 -16.50
CA LEU A 107 -6.14 -12.97 -16.30
C LEU A 107 -7.14 -12.68 -17.43
N ASP A 108 -7.31 -11.41 -17.80
CA ASP A 108 -8.25 -10.99 -18.85
C ASP A 108 -7.85 -11.57 -20.21
N ALA A 109 -6.55 -11.54 -20.55
CA ALA A 109 -6.04 -12.12 -21.80
C ALA A 109 -6.22 -13.64 -21.88
N ALA A 110 -6.30 -14.33 -20.74
CA ALA A 110 -6.56 -15.76 -20.66
C ALA A 110 -8.06 -16.09 -20.53
N GLU A 111 -8.95 -15.08 -20.54
CA GLU A 111 -10.38 -15.22 -20.26
C GLU A 111 -10.67 -15.97 -18.95
N ALA A 112 -9.77 -15.84 -17.98
CA ALA A 112 -9.76 -16.63 -16.76
C ALA A 112 -10.71 -16.07 -15.70
N THR A 113 -11.27 -16.97 -14.90
CA THR A 113 -11.87 -16.63 -13.60
C THR A 113 -10.91 -17.05 -12.49
N VAL A 114 -11.01 -16.39 -11.35
CA VAL A 114 -10.15 -16.67 -10.20
C VAL A 114 -10.99 -16.76 -8.94
N ARG A 115 -10.69 -17.74 -8.09
CA ARG A 115 -11.19 -17.79 -6.72
C ARG A 115 -9.99 -17.74 -5.78
N LEU A 116 -10.00 -16.81 -4.83
CA LEU A 116 -8.99 -16.70 -3.78
C LEU A 116 -9.68 -16.96 -2.45
N VAL A 117 -9.09 -17.81 -1.62
CA VAL A 117 -9.63 -18.21 -0.33
C VAL A 117 -8.50 -18.08 0.70
N ASP A 118 -8.77 -17.36 1.77
CA ASP A 118 -7.96 -17.32 2.99
C ASP A 118 -8.86 -17.60 4.22
N ASP A 119 -8.36 -17.36 5.43
CA ASP A 119 -9.11 -17.64 6.67
C ASP A 119 -10.35 -16.74 6.86
N VAL A 120 -10.36 -15.56 6.27
CA VAL A 120 -11.35 -14.49 6.51
C VAL A 120 -12.13 -14.09 5.25
N ALA A 121 -11.68 -14.51 4.07
CA ALA A 121 -12.22 -14.14 2.78
C ALA A 121 -12.30 -15.35 1.82
N ASP A 122 -13.39 -15.41 1.05
CA ASP A 122 -13.59 -16.33 -0.06
C ASP A 122 -14.17 -15.54 -1.22
N ILE A 123 -13.29 -15.07 -2.10
CA ILE A 123 -13.65 -14.18 -3.20
C ILE A 123 -13.58 -14.91 -4.52
N SER A 124 -14.56 -14.65 -5.39
CA SER A 124 -14.62 -15.18 -6.74
C SER A 124 -14.74 -14.04 -7.75
N LEU A 125 -13.76 -13.96 -8.65
CA LEU A 125 -13.70 -12.99 -9.74
C LEU A 125 -14.15 -13.67 -11.03
N ASP A 126 -15.28 -13.23 -11.55
CA ASP A 126 -15.76 -13.58 -12.87
C ASP A 126 -15.07 -12.75 -13.97
N GLN A 127 -15.32 -13.10 -15.23
CA GLN A 127 -14.73 -12.37 -16.37
C GLN A 127 -15.05 -10.86 -16.35
N PRO A 128 -16.31 -10.41 -16.10
CA PRO A 128 -16.60 -8.99 -15.92
C PRO A 128 -15.78 -8.30 -14.82
N ALA A 129 -15.55 -8.96 -13.68
CA ALA A 129 -14.74 -8.43 -12.59
C ALA A 129 -13.26 -8.29 -12.97
N VAL A 130 -12.69 -9.32 -13.58
CA VAL A 130 -11.31 -9.31 -14.09
C VAL A 130 -11.12 -8.21 -15.14
N HIS A 131 -12.03 -8.11 -16.11
CA HIS A 131 -11.96 -7.11 -17.17
C HIS A 131 -12.02 -5.68 -16.64
N ARG A 132 -12.92 -5.43 -15.68
CA ARG A 132 -13.06 -4.12 -15.02
C ARG A 132 -11.80 -3.75 -14.25
N ALA A 133 -11.23 -4.70 -13.50
CA ALA A 133 -9.98 -4.50 -12.78
C ALA A 133 -8.82 -4.17 -13.74
N ARG A 134 -8.73 -4.85 -14.88
CA ARG A 134 -7.76 -4.52 -15.95
C ARG A 134 -7.92 -3.08 -16.42
N LEU A 135 -9.13 -2.69 -16.83
CA LEU A 135 -9.39 -1.33 -17.34
C LEU A 135 -9.02 -0.25 -16.32
N ARG A 136 -9.39 -0.45 -15.05
CA ARG A 136 -9.08 0.49 -13.96
C ARG A 136 -7.58 0.63 -13.73
N THR A 137 -6.88 -0.49 -13.61
CA THR A 137 -5.44 -0.49 -13.35
C THR A 137 -4.62 -0.01 -14.55
N GLU A 138 -5.09 -0.20 -15.78
CA GLU A 138 -4.45 0.34 -16.99
C GLU A 138 -4.61 1.85 -17.13
N ALA A 139 -5.78 2.37 -16.78
CA ALA A 139 -6.11 3.78 -16.97
C ALA A 139 -5.74 4.69 -15.79
N THR A 140 -5.30 4.10 -14.67
CA THR A 140 -4.83 4.85 -13.50
C THR A 140 -3.33 5.06 -13.58
N SER A 141 -2.88 6.29 -13.30
CA SER A 141 -1.46 6.56 -13.04
C SER A 141 -1.27 7.09 -11.62
N ILE A 142 -0.12 6.77 -11.02
CA ILE A 142 0.31 7.29 -9.73
C ILE A 142 1.71 7.84 -9.94
N ASP A 143 1.82 9.16 -9.79
CA ASP A 143 3.10 9.87 -9.79
C ASP A 143 3.50 10.16 -8.34
N GLU A 144 4.75 9.90 -7.98
CA GLU A 144 5.24 10.06 -6.61
C GLU A 144 6.44 11.02 -6.59
N ALA A 145 6.44 11.97 -5.67
CA ALA A 145 7.54 12.89 -5.46
C ALA A 145 7.77 13.17 -3.97
N ASP A 146 9.04 13.18 -3.57
CA ASP A 146 9.44 13.63 -2.24
C ASP A 146 9.73 15.13 -2.27
N GLN A 147 9.15 15.84 -1.31
CA GLN A 147 9.28 17.28 -1.17
C GLN A 147 9.69 17.65 0.26
N LEU A 148 10.52 18.68 0.37
CA LEU A 148 10.83 19.29 1.66
C LEU A 148 9.84 20.44 1.87
N ILE A 149 9.00 20.29 2.89
CA ILE A 149 7.99 21.28 3.27
C ILE A 149 8.39 21.90 4.59
N GLU A 150 8.27 23.22 4.67
CA GLU A 150 8.37 23.96 5.91
C GLU A 150 6.98 24.45 6.30
N GLY A 151 6.55 24.16 7.53
CA GLY A 151 5.23 24.54 8.00
C GLY A 151 5.04 24.30 9.49
N VAL A 152 3.93 24.81 10.01
CA VAL A 152 3.56 24.65 11.42
C VAL A 152 2.83 23.33 11.59
N LEU A 153 3.32 22.44 12.44
CA LEU A 153 2.62 21.20 12.75
C LEU A 153 1.37 21.53 13.59
N VAL A 154 0.18 21.38 13.02
CA VAL A 154 -1.08 21.76 13.70
C VAL A 154 -1.67 20.58 14.46
N GLY A 155 -1.57 19.38 13.90
CA GLY A 155 -2.08 18.17 14.51
C GLY A 155 -1.23 16.95 14.15
N PHE A 156 -1.07 16.05 15.11
CA PHE A 156 -0.39 14.78 14.91
C PHE A 156 -1.06 13.70 15.76
N LEU A 157 -1.52 12.63 15.12
CA LEU A 157 -2.17 11.49 15.76
C LEU A 157 -1.27 10.27 15.55
N PRO A 158 -0.36 9.94 16.49
CA PRO A 158 0.61 8.85 16.32
C PRO A 158 -0.08 7.50 16.12
N GLU A 159 -1.08 7.20 16.97
CA GLU A 159 -1.82 5.93 16.94
C GLU A 159 -2.60 5.75 15.64
N HIS A 160 -3.22 6.83 15.14
CA HIS A 160 -3.97 6.82 13.87
C HIS A 160 -3.09 7.08 12.65
N ARG A 161 -1.78 7.32 12.85
CA ARG A 161 -0.82 7.70 11.82
C ARG A 161 -1.32 8.82 10.89
N LYS A 162 -1.87 9.89 11.47
CA LYS A 162 -2.33 11.07 10.74
C LYS A 162 -1.57 12.32 11.16
N PHE A 163 -1.41 13.25 10.22
CA PHE A 163 -0.82 14.56 10.49
C PHE A 163 -1.60 15.67 9.78
N GLU A 164 -1.39 16.87 10.28
CA GLU A 164 -1.83 18.13 9.69
C GLU A 164 -0.71 19.16 9.85
N ILE A 165 -0.24 19.74 8.74
CA ILE A 165 0.77 20.79 8.71
C ILE A 165 0.25 21.99 7.91
N GLN A 166 0.34 23.17 8.51
CA GLN A 166 -0.03 24.42 7.87
C GLN A 166 1.19 25.02 7.17
N VAL A 167 1.09 25.21 5.86
CA VAL A 167 2.12 25.76 4.99
C VAL A 167 1.71 27.17 4.57
N GLY A 168 2.50 28.17 4.97
CA GLY A 168 2.11 29.58 4.80
C GLY A 168 0.84 29.93 5.59
N GLN A 169 -0.04 30.75 5.02
CA GLN A 169 -1.23 31.24 5.74
C GLN A 169 -2.51 30.44 5.44
N THR A 170 -2.61 29.79 4.28
CA THR A 170 -3.89 29.27 3.77
C THR A 170 -3.87 27.79 3.37
N LEU A 171 -2.70 27.18 3.21
CA LEU A 171 -2.60 25.80 2.77
C LEU A 171 -2.40 24.88 3.98
N THR A 172 -3.30 23.92 4.15
CA THR A 172 -3.13 22.84 5.11
C THR A 172 -2.89 21.56 4.34
N LEU A 173 -1.73 20.94 4.55
CA LEU A 173 -1.46 19.59 4.07
C LEU A 173 -1.83 18.60 5.17
N TYR A 174 -2.63 17.60 4.82
CA TYR A 174 -3.00 16.51 5.70
C TYR A 174 -2.72 15.18 5.02
N GLY A 175 -2.52 14.13 5.82
CA GLY A 175 -2.20 12.82 5.27
C GLY A 175 -1.80 11.78 6.30
N SER A 176 -1.14 10.73 5.81
CA SER A 176 -0.65 9.62 6.65
C SER A 176 0.77 9.87 7.17
N VAL A 177 1.19 9.11 8.19
CA VAL A 177 2.51 9.22 8.81
C VAL A 177 3.28 7.91 8.63
N SER A 178 4.56 8.01 8.30
CA SER A 178 5.46 6.85 8.26
C SER A 178 5.75 6.33 9.68
N LYS A 179 6.22 5.09 9.80
CA LYS A 179 6.67 4.55 11.09
C LYS A 179 7.80 5.39 11.69
N GLU A 180 8.76 5.78 10.85
CA GLU A 180 9.89 6.63 11.25
C GLU A 180 9.44 8.00 11.78
N ALA A 181 8.56 8.71 11.08
CA ALA A 181 8.04 9.99 11.55
C ALA A 181 7.24 9.87 12.86
N ALA A 182 6.48 8.78 13.02
CA ALA A 182 5.78 8.49 14.27
C ALA A 182 6.75 8.24 15.44
N GLU A 183 7.82 7.48 15.21
CA GLU A 183 8.87 7.25 16.21
C GLU A 183 9.63 8.53 16.55
N GLN A 184 9.98 9.36 15.56
CA GLN A 184 10.60 10.67 15.77
C GLN A 184 9.71 11.58 16.62
N TYR A 185 8.41 11.64 16.32
CA TYR A 185 7.45 12.40 17.12
C TYR A 185 7.40 11.92 18.57
N ALA A 186 7.29 10.60 18.78
CA ALA A 186 7.26 10.01 20.12
C ALA A 186 8.54 10.34 20.92
N GLN A 187 9.71 10.32 20.28
CA GLN A 187 10.98 10.70 20.91
C GLN A 187 11.00 12.18 21.33
N LEU A 188 10.46 13.09 20.52
CA LEU A 188 10.38 14.51 20.87
C LEU A 188 9.48 14.71 22.10
N VAL A 189 8.30 14.08 22.11
CA VAL A 189 7.38 14.14 23.25
C VAL A 189 8.01 13.54 24.52
N ALA A 190 8.72 12.42 24.40
CA ALA A 190 9.43 11.79 25.51
C ALA A 190 10.53 12.68 26.12
N ARG A 191 11.10 13.61 25.35
CA ARG A 191 12.06 14.62 25.83
C ARG A 191 11.39 15.84 26.48
N GLY A 192 10.06 15.85 26.58
CA GLY A 192 9.28 16.97 27.10
C GLY A 192 9.08 18.11 26.11
N GLU A 193 9.35 17.89 24.83
CA GLU A 193 9.05 18.85 23.77
C GLU A 193 7.55 18.78 23.42
N ASN A 194 6.97 19.91 22.98
CA ASN A 194 5.64 19.93 22.38
C ASN A 194 5.78 20.25 20.88
N PRO A 195 5.87 19.25 19.99
CA PRO A 195 6.14 19.49 18.56
C PRO A 195 5.00 20.23 17.86
N GLU A 196 3.77 20.12 18.38
CA GLU A 196 2.62 20.84 17.86
C GLU A 196 2.81 22.35 18.03
N ARG A 197 2.28 23.12 17.07
CA ARG A 197 2.38 24.59 16.96
C ARG A 197 3.80 25.11 16.74
N GLN A 198 4.76 24.23 16.46
CA GLN A 198 6.11 24.63 16.07
C GLN A 198 6.29 24.50 14.55
N THR A 199 7.19 25.31 14.01
CA THR A 199 7.58 25.23 12.60
C THR A 199 8.61 24.14 12.41
N TRP A 200 8.29 23.19 11.54
CA TRP A 200 9.14 22.07 11.19
C TRP A 200 9.46 22.10 9.72
N ARG A 201 10.70 21.74 9.40
CA ARG A 201 11.07 21.27 8.08
C ARG A 201 10.88 19.76 8.07
N VAL A 202 9.98 19.29 7.21
CA VAL A 202 9.61 17.89 7.08
C VAL A 202 9.82 17.40 5.66
N ARG A 203 10.08 16.09 5.51
CA ARG A 203 10.00 15.45 4.20
C ARG A 203 8.61 14.84 4.05
N ILE A 204 7.88 15.29 3.04
CA ILE A 204 6.57 14.75 2.68
C ILE A 204 6.69 14.09 1.31
N ARG A 205 6.13 12.90 1.21
CA ARG A 205 5.87 12.25 -0.07
C ARG A 205 4.49 12.61 -0.53
N GLN A 206 4.40 13.22 -1.69
CA GLN A 206 3.15 13.52 -2.36
C GLN A 206 2.94 12.52 -3.49
N ARG A 207 1.75 11.93 -3.53
CA ARG A 207 1.30 11.07 -4.63
C ARG A 207 0.17 11.74 -5.35
N THR A 208 0.32 11.94 -6.65
CA THR A 208 -0.75 12.41 -7.52
C THR A 208 -1.37 11.21 -8.22
N ILE A 209 -2.61 10.90 -7.87
CA ILE A 209 -3.35 9.76 -8.40
C ILE A 209 -4.27 10.30 -9.48
N THR A 210 -4.09 9.84 -10.72
CA THR A 210 -4.90 10.21 -11.87
C THR A 210 -5.73 9.00 -12.32
N PRO A 211 -7.00 8.90 -11.90
CA PRO A 211 -7.91 7.84 -12.33
C PRO A 211 -8.52 8.13 -13.72
N LEU A 212 -9.16 7.12 -14.33
CA LEU A 212 -9.74 7.22 -15.68
C LEU A 212 -10.81 8.32 -15.84
N ASN A 213 -11.72 8.43 -14.88
CA ASN A 213 -12.96 9.22 -15.02
C ASN A 213 -13.11 10.36 -13.99
N ARG A 214 -12.03 10.73 -13.29
CA ARG A 214 -12.08 11.73 -12.21
C ARG A 214 -10.85 12.63 -12.22
N PRO A 215 -10.96 13.85 -11.64
CA PRO A 215 -9.81 14.73 -11.52
C PRO A 215 -8.70 14.07 -10.70
N PRO A 216 -7.43 14.39 -10.99
CA PRO A 216 -6.32 13.98 -10.16
C PRO A 216 -6.48 14.45 -8.72
N ARG A 217 -5.95 13.67 -7.78
CA ARG A 217 -5.93 14.01 -6.36
C ARG A 217 -4.57 13.75 -5.75
N ASP A 218 -4.21 14.58 -4.79
CA ASP A 218 -2.96 14.48 -4.07
C ASP A 218 -3.16 13.77 -2.72
N VAL A 219 -2.30 12.80 -2.43
CA VAL A 219 -2.22 12.10 -1.15
C VAL A 219 -0.85 12.37 -0.54
N ASN A 220 -0.83 12.85 0.70
CA ASN A 220 0.41 13.16 1.40
C ASN A 220 0.75 12.08 2.42
N ARG A 221 2.05 11.77 2.52
CA ARG A 221 2.62 10.98 3.60
C ARG A 221 3.83 11.69 4.19
N LEU A 222 3.75 12.00 5.48
CA LEU A 222 4.88 12.51 6.23
C LEU A 222 5.91 11.41 6.43
N LEU A 223 7.12 11.60 5.89
CA LEU A 223 8.19 10.61 5.95
C LEU A 223 9.11 10.80 7.16
N GLU A 224 9.53 12.03 7.43
CA GLU A 224 10.41 12.36 8.55
C GLU A 224 10.35 13.85 8.93
N PHE A 225 10.74 14.15 10.17
CA PHE A 225 11.11 15.47 10.66
C PHE A 225 12.60 15.69 10.37
N VAL A 226 12.92 16.58 9.44
CA VAL A 226 14.31 16.90 9.08
C VAL A 226 14.95 17.79 10.15
N GLY A 227 14.15 18.66 10.76
CA GLY A 227 14.56 19.51 11.86
C GLY A 227 13.57 20.62 12.12
N ARG A 228 13.77 21.36 13.20
CA ARG A 228 13.03 22.60 13.45
C ARG A 228 13.48 23.66 12.47
N ALA A 229 12.53 24.37 11.88
CA ALA A 229 12.85 25.58 11.14
C ALA A 229 13.06 26.69 12.17
N ASN A 230 14.23 27.33 12.13
CA ASN A 230 14.47 28.51 12.95
C ASN A 230 13.69 29.67 12.35
N THR A 231 12.80 30.28 13.14
CA THR A 231 12.24 31.59 12.85
C THR A 231 13.29 32.68 12.95
#